data_AF-A0A2P5YGA3-F1
#
_entry.id   AF-A0A2P5YGA3-F1
#
_cell.length_a   1.000
_cell.length_b   1.000
_cell.length_c   1.000
_cell.angle_alpha   90.00
_cell.angle_beta   90.00
_cell.angle_gamma   90.00
#
_symmetry.space_group_name_H-M   'P 1'
#
loop_
_entity.id
_entity.type
_entity.pdbx_description
1 polymer ?
#
loop_
_entity_poly.entity_id
_entity_poly.type
_entity_poly.pdbx_seq_one_letter_code
_entity_poly.pdbx_strand_id
1 'polypeptide(L)'
;MLLINYESWHQMPDSNKNQALDNIKDREQVGRSSRQKQKFTHIAGLKSFACVAEAEELSSGQKVGRLQLFDITHRKKDGSLMTSEAGEIMEKLKDKKTEYETIASSDSSVNLEDIDNRIIAEVLGLERCKRAQLSKLLNLKRRQHREEAKAQRKYEELQLQLKEEAAAREAEQNRKYNKLQLQLQNMKKMFQQS
;
A
#
# COMPACT_ATOMS: atom_id res chain seq x y z
N MET A 1 -18.99 7.40 -3.83
CA MET A 1 -19.48 6.31 -4.72
C MET A 1 -19.41 6.85 -6.13
N LEU A 2 -18.46 6.40 -6.96
CA LEU A 2 -18.39 6.84 -8.36
C LEU A 2 -19.56 6.19 -9.10
N LEU A 3 -20.65 6.94 -9.28
CA LEU A 3 -21.75 6.50 -10.14
C LEU A 3 -21.24 6.50 -11.58
N ILE A 4 -20.97 5.32 -12.10
CA ILE A 4 -20.73 5.13 -13.53
C ILE A 4 -22.07 5.44 -14.20
N ASN A 5 -22.15 6.54 -14.94
CA ASN A 5 -23.33 6.87 -15.73
C ASN A 5 -23.50 5.81 -16.84
N TYR A 6 -24.65 5.13 -16.87
CA TYR A 6 -24.97 4.07 -17.83
C TYR A 6 -24.86 4.54 -19.29
N GLU A 7 -25.23 5.79 -19.57
CA GLU A 7 -25.16 6.40 -20.90
C GLU A 7 -23.70 6.59 -21.38
N SER A 8 -22.78 6.80 -20.44
CA SER A 8 -21.34 6.91 -20.73
C SER A 8 -20.72 5.55 -21.06
N TRP A 9 -21.27 4.43 -20.56
CA TRP A 9 -20.76 3.09 -20.87
C TRP A 9 -21.03 2.69 -22.32
N HIS A 10 -22.20 3.03 -22.87
CA HIS A 10 -22.53 2.76 -24.26
C HIS A 10 -21.60 3.49 -25.23
N GLN A 11 -21.23 4.72 -24.89
CA GLN A 11 -20.30 5.56 -25.65
C GLN A 11 -18.82 5.19 -25.44
N MET A 12 -18.49 4.28 -24.52
CA MET A 12 -17.10 3.87 -24.35
C MET A 12 -16.58 3.08 -25.56
N PRO A 13 -15.32 3.29 -25.97
CA PRO A 13 -14.67 2.48 -26.97
C PRO A 13 -14.69 1.00 -26.61
N ASP A 14 -14.89 0.13 -27.60
CA ASP A 14 -14.98 -1.32 -27.37
C ASP A 14 -13.68 -1.90 -26.80
N SER A 15 -12.52 -1.29 -27.06
CA SER A 15 -11.25 -1.65 -26.42
C SER A 15 -11.33 -1.60 -24.90
N ASN A 16 -11.98 -0.58 -24.35
CA ASN A 16 -12.11 -0.39 -22.90
C ASN A 16 -13.11 -1.38 -22.31
N LYS A 17 -14.21 -1.67 -23.03
CA LYS A 17 -15.19 -2.67 -22.62
C LYS A 17 -14.57 -4.07 -22.58
N ASN A 18 -13.79 -4.42 -23.60
CA ASN A 18 -13.07 -5.70 -23.67
C ASN A 18 -12.02 -5.82 -22.55
N GLN A 19 -11.25 -4.76 -22.29
CA GLN A 19 -10.30 -4.73 -21.18
C GLN A 19 -10.99 -4.93 -19.82
N ALA A 20 -12.16 -4.30 -19.61
CA ALA A 20 -12.93 -4.49 -18.38
C ALA A 20 -13.41 -5.94 -18.21
N LEU A 21 -13.89 -6.56 -19.30
CA LEU A 21 -14.30 -7.96 -19.29
C LEU A 21 -13.13 -8.91 -18.99
N ASP A 22 -11.96 -8.68 -19.59
CA ASP A 22 -10.77 -9.48 -19.32
C ASP A 22 -10.31 -9.34 -17.87
N ASN A 23 -10.31 -8.12 -17.32
CA ASN A 23 -10.04 -7.88 -15.90
C ASN A 23 -11.02 -8.62 -14.97
N ILE A 24 -12.31 -8.71 -15.34
CA ILE A 24 -13.31 -9.47 -14.58
C ILE A 24 -12.99 -10.95 -14.61
N LYS A 25 -12.71 -11.51 -15.79
CA LYS A 25 -12.35 -12.94 -15.95
C LYS A 25 -11.10 -13.30 -15.18
N ASP A 26 -10.06 -12.46 -15.27
CA ASP A 26 -8.81 -12.65 -14.53
C ASP A 26 -9.06 -12.67 -13.02
N ARG A 27 -9.89 -11.73 -12.52
CA ARG A 27 -10.23 -11.67 -11.09
C ARG A 27 -11.04 -12.88 -10.64
N GLU A 28 -11.97 -13.37 -11.47
CA GLU A 28 -12.73 -14.59 -11.18
C GLU A 28 -11.82 -15.82 -11.14
N GLN A 29 -10.89 -15.94 -12.09
CA GLN A 29 -9.91 -17.03 -12.14
C GLN A 29 -9.02 -17.02 -10.90
N VAL A 30 -8.50 -15.85 -10.50
CA VAL A 30 -7.76 -15.68 -9.25
C VAL A 30 -8.61 -16.08 -8.05
N GLY A 31 -9.88 -15.66 -8.02
CA GLY A 31 -10.83 -16.03 -6.96
C GLY A 31 -11.08 -17.54 -6.88
N ARG A 32 -11.23 -18.21 -8.02
CA ARG A 32 -11.39 -19.68 -8.12
C ARG A 32 -10.13 -20.41 -7.66
N SER A 33 -8.96 -20.04 -8.15
CA SER A 33 -7.69 -20.68 -7.72
C SER A 33 -7.43 -20.46 -6.22
N SER A 34 -7.75 -19.26 -5.70
CA SER A 34 -7.64 -18.97 -4.26
C SER A 34 -8.58 -19.85 -3.43
N ARG A 35 -9.85 -20.01 -3.84
CA ARG A 35 -10.80 -20.90 -3.18
C ARG A 35 -10.39 -22.36 -3.28
N GLN A 36 -9.86 -22.80 -4.42
CA GLN A 36 -9.39 -24.17 -4.62
C GLN A 36 -8.18 -24.51 -3.71
N LYS A 37 -7.33 -23.53 -3.42
CA LYS A 37 -6.20 -23.67 -2.48
C LYS A 37 -6.59 -23.49 -1.02
N GLN A 38 -7.83 -23.10 -0.73
CA GLN A 38 -8.30 -22.97 0.64
C GLN A 38 -8.52 -24.38 1.22
N LYS A 39 -7.54 -24.85 2.00
CA LYS A 39 -7.57 -26.18 2.65
C LYS A 39 -8.61 -26.29 3.77
N PHE A 40 -8.96 -25.15 4.37
CA PHE A 40 -9.90 -25.08 5.50
C PHE A 40 -11.26 -24.58 5.02
N THR A 41 -12.17 -25.53 4.83
CA THR A 41 -13.58 -25.23 4.52
C THR A 41 -14.29 -24.92 5.82
N HIS A 42 -14.97 -23.77 5.90
CA HIS A 42 -15.84 -23.46 7.03
C HIS A 42 -17.19 -24.17 6.86
N ILE A 43 -17.81 -24.59 7.96
CA ILE A 43 -19.03 -25.41 8.02
C ILE A 43 -20.27 -24.56 8.33
N ALA A 44 -20.16 -23.22 8.22
CA ALA A 44 -21.33 -22.34 8.32
C ALA A 44 -22.39 -22.63 7.24
N GLY A 45 -22.03 -23.40 6.20
CA GLY A 45 -22.92 -23.77 5.11
C GLY A 45 -23.32 -22.54 4.32
N LEU A 46 -24.63 -22.33 4.16
CA LEU A 46 -25.19 -21.15 3.50
C LEU A 46 -25.24 -19.91 4.42
N LYS A 47 -24.97 -20.06 5.72
CA LYS A 47 -24.97 -18.92 6.64
C LYS A 47 -23.70 -18.10 6.44
N SER A 48 -23.87 -16.78 6.36
CA SER A 48 -22.74 -15.86 6.44
C SER A 48 -22.12 -15.90 7.85
N PHE A 49 -20.85 -15.51 7.96
CA PHE A 49 -20.20 -15.37 9.27
C PHE A 49 -20.88 -14.34 10.17
N ALA A 50 -21.47 -13.28 9.60
CA ALA A 50 -22.25 -12.32 10.38
C ALA A 50 -23.46 -12.99 11.02
N CYS A 51 -24.22 -13.78 10.24
CA CYS A 51 -25.37 -14.51 10.77
C CYS A 51 -24.98 -15.56 11.82
N VAL A 52 -23.81 -16.18 11.69
CA VAL A 52 -23.29 -17.12 12.70
C VAL A 52 -22.93 -16.40 13.98
N ALA A 53 -22.22 -15.27 13.88
CA ALA A 53 -21.86 -14.44 15.03
C ALA A 53 -23.12 -13.95 15.74
N GLU A 54 -24.05 -13.31 15.02
CA GLU A 54 -25.30 -12.80 15.61
C GLU A 54 -26.09 -13.89 16.36
N ALA A 55 -26.21 -15.09 15.79
CA ALA A 55 -26.91 -16.18 16.44
C ALA A 55 -26.25 -16.60 17.76
N GLU A 56 -24.92 -16.64 17.80
CA GLU A 56 -24.14 -16.98 18.99
C GLU A 56 -24.11 -15.84 20.01
N GLU A 57 -24.06 -14.59 19.57
CA GLU A 57 -24.18 -13.40 20.43
C GLU A 57 -25.55 -13.36 21.12
N LEU A 58 -26.62 -13.72 20.38
CA LEU A 58 -27.97 -13.83 20.94
C LEU A 58 -28.10 -14.94 21.99
N SER A 59 -27.39 -16.06 21.83
CA SER A 59 -27.43 -17.15 22.82
C SER A 59 -26.51 -16.94 24.01
N SER A 60 -25.33 -16.35 23.80
CA SER A 60 -24.31 -16.14 24.84
C SER A 60 -24.49 -14.82 25.60
N GLY A 61 -25.19 -13.85 25.01
CA GLY A 61 -25.30 -12.49 25.54
C GLY A 61 -23.99 -11.70 25.49
N GLN A 62 -22.95 -12.22 24.82
CA GLN A 62 -21.63 -11.61 24.70
C GLN A 62 -21.25 -11.46 23.23
N LYS A 63 -20.42 -10.46 22.92
CA LYS A 63 -19.86 -10.33 21.57
C LYS A 63 -18.98 -11.52 21.23
N VAL A 64 -19.10 -12.02 20.01
CA VAL A 64 -18.34 -13.18 19.54
C VAL A 64 -17.00 -12.70 18.99
N GLY A 65 -15.93 -13.06 19.69
CA GLY A 65 -14.56 -12.78 19.26
C GLY A 65 -14.19 -13.53 17.97
N ARG A 66 -13.14 -13.08 17.27
CA ARG A 66 -12.75 -13.70 15.98
C ARG A 66 -12.25 -15.12 16.15
N LEU A 67 -11.54 -15.42 17.25
CA LEU A 67 -11.12 -16.78 17.56
C LEU A 67 -12.31 -17.69 17.87
N GLN A 68 -13.31 -17.17 18.60
CA GLN A 68 -14.54 -17.91 18.90
C GLN A 68 -15.35 -18.17 17.62
N LEU A 69 -15.47 -17.16 16.75
CA LEU A 69 -16.11 -17.31 15.44
C LEU A 69 -15.39 -18.35 14.58
N PHE A 70 -14.05 -18.40 14.64
CA PHE A 70 -13.27 -19.43 13.97
C PHE A 70 -13.58 -20.83 14.51
N ASP A 71 -13.62 -21.01 15.83
CA ASP A 71 -13.97 -22.28 16.47
C ASP A 71 -15.37 -22.76 16.05
N ILE A 72 -16.39 -21.89 16.14
CA ILE A 72 -17.78 -22.22 15.76
C ILE A 72 -17.88 -22.62 14.28
N THR A 73 -17.20 -21.87 13.41
CA THR A 73 -17.31 -22.08 11.96
C THR A 73 -16.49 -23.28 11.46
N HIS A 74 -15.59 -23.84 12.26
CA HIS A 74 -14.74 -24.98 11.88
C HIS A 74 -15.00 -26.24 12.74
N ARG A 75 -15.97 -26.19 13.67
CA ARG A 75 -16.48 -27.37 14.39
C ARG A 75 -17.74 -27.93 13.73
N LYS A 76 -17.88 -29.24 13.77
CA LYS A 76 -19.13 -29.92 13.43
C LYS A 76 -20.20 -29.64 14.48
N LYS A 77 -21.46 -29.88 14.13
CA LYS A 77 -22.60 -29.76 15.07
C LYS A 77 -22.48 -30.68 16.30
N ASP A 78 -21.71 -31.76 16.20
CA ASP A 78 -21.42 -32.70 17.30
C ASP A 78 -20.22 -32.25 18.17
N GLY A 79 -19.61 -31.10 17.87
CA GLY A 79 -18.44 -30.56 18.58
C GLY A 79 -17.09 -31.15 18.14
N SER A 80 -17.09 -32.20 17.31
CA SER A 80 -15.87 -32.84 16.83
C SER A 80 -15.11 -31.99 15.82
N LEU A 81 -13.79 -32.19 15.79
CA LEU A 81 -12.90 -31.54 14.83
C LEU A 81 -13.09 -32.16 13.44
N MET A 82 -13.09 -31.30 12.42
CA MET A 82 -13.36 -31.71 11.04
C MET A 82 -12.25 -32.59 10.45
N THR A 83 -11.00 -32.22 10.70
CA THR A 83 -9.79 -32.89 10.22
C THR A 83 -8.68 -32.76 11.27
N SER A 84 -7.68 -33.63 11.21
CA SER A 84 -6.50 -33.53 12.07
C SER A 84 -5.74 -32.20 11.88
N GLU A 85 -5.63 -31.71 10.64
CA GLU A 85 -4.99 -30.42 10.32
C GLU A 85 -5.74 -29.23 10.95
N ALA A 86 -7.08 -29.24 10.90
CA ALA A 86 -7.88 -28.21 11.57
C ALA A 86 -7.74 -28.30 13.10
N GLY A 87 -7.60 -29.51 13.64
CA GLY A 87 -7.32 -29.75 15.05
C GLY A 87 -5.99 -29.14 15.51
N GLU A 88 -4.92 -29.39 14.77
CA GLU A 88 -3.58 -28.85 15.05
C GLU A 88 -3.57 -27.31 15.04
N ILE A 89 -4.27 -26.70 14.08
CA ILE A 89 -4.41 -25.23 14.01
C ILE A 89 -5.21 -24.71 15.19
N MET A 90 -6.30 -25.38 15.57
CA MET A 90 -7.12 -24.97 16.70
C MET A 90 -6.34 -24.99 18.01
N GLU A 91 -5.51 -26.02 18.20
CA GLU A 91 -4.61 -26.14 19.35
C GLU A 91 -3.60 -24.99 19.37
N LYS A 92 -2.91 -24.73 18.25
CA LYS A 92 -2.00 -23.58 18.11
C LYS A 92 -2.66 -22.24 18.39
N LEU A 93 -3.91 -22.04 17.96
CA LEU A 93 -4.67 -20.81 18.25
C LEU A 93 -4.96 -20.68 19.75
N LYS A 94 -5.30 -21.79 20.43
CA LYS A 94 -5.54 -21.81 21.88
C LYS A 94 -4.26 -21.56 22.68
N ASP A 95 -3.16 -22.20 22.32
CA ASP A 95 -1.86 -22.00 22.96
C ASP A 95 -1.36 -20.57 22.80
N LYS A 96 -1.53 -19.99 21.61
CA LYS A 96 -1.19 -18.57 21.39
C LYS A 96 -2.10 -17.63 22.15
N LYS A 97 -3.38 -17.96 22.29
CA LYS A 97 -4.31 -17.16 23.10
C LYS A 97 -3.87 -17.10 24.55
N THR A 98 -3.51 -18.23 25.16
CA THR A 98 -3.03 -18.25 26.54
C THR A 98 -1.71 -17.49 26.70
N GLU A 99 -0.76 -17.64 25.76
CA GLU A 99 0.47 -16.85 25.73
C GLU A 99 0.18 -15.33 25.73
N TYR A 100 -0.66 -14.85 24.82
CA TYR A 100 -0.97 -13.42 24.74
C TYR A 100 -1.83 -12.91 25.91
N GLU A 101 -2.71 -13.73 26.48
CA GLU A 101 -3.43 -13.39 27.72
C GLU A 101 -2.47 -13.23 28.90
N THR A 102 -1.43 -14.07 29.02
CA THR A 102 -0.40 -13.90 30.06
C THR A 102 0.42 -12.62 29.85
N ILE A 103 0.73 -12.27 28.59
CA ILE A 103 1.43 -11.03 28.25
C ILE A 103 0.55 -9.81 28.57
N ALA A 104 -0.72 -9.83 28.18
CA ALA A 104 -1.67 -8.74 28.45
C ALA A 104 -1.94 -8.56 29.95
N SER A 105 -1.90 -9.64 30.73
CA SER A 105 -1.95 -9.56 32.20
C SER A 105 -0.73 -8.85 32.79
N SER A 106 0.40 -8.80 32.08
CA SER A 106 1.62 -8.11 32.51
C SER A 106 1.76 -6.70 31.91
N ASP A 107 1.21 -6.46 30.72
CA ASP A 107 1.25 -5.18 29.99
C ASP A 107 -0.19 -4.77 29.63
N SER A 108 -0.77 -3.90 30.47
CA SER A 108 -2.17 -3.47 30.37
C SER A 108 -2.47 -2.58 29.14
N SER A 109 -1.45 -2.29 28.31
CA SER A 109 -1.61 -1.50 27.09
C SER A 109 -2.14 -2.29 25.89
N VAL A 110 -2.25 -3.61 26.00
CA VAL A 110 -2.64 -4.49 24.89
C VAL A 110 -4.16 -4.69 24.85
N ASN A 111 -4.82 -4.28 23.76
CA ASN A 111 -6.25 -4.47 23.54
C ASN A 111 -6.60 -5.92 23.15
N LEU A 112 -7.58 -6.53 23.81
CA LEU A 112 -8.06 -7.91 23.57
C LEU A 112 -8.52 -8.18 22.12
N GLU A 113 -9.19 -7.22 21.47
CA GLU A 113 -9.62 -7.38 20.07
C GLU A 113 -8.41 -7.39 19.11
N ASP A 114 -7.33 -6.67 19.47
CA ASP A 114 -6.07 -6.67 18.72
C ASP A 114 -5.29 -7.98 18.91
N ILE A 115 -5.44 -8.62 20.07
CA ILE A 115 -4.82 -9.91 20.37
C ILE A 115 -5.36 -11.01 19.44
N ASP A 116 -6.68 -11.14 19.33
CA ASP A 116 -7.32 -12.10 18.42
C ASP A 116 -6.87 -11.91 16.97
N ASN A 117 -6.83 -10.66 16.50
CA ASN A 117 -6.37 -10.30 15.16
C ASN A 117 -4.92 -10.72 14.91
N ARG A 118 -4.07 -10.49 15.91
CA ARG A 118 -2.64 -10.82 15.86
C ARG A 118 -2.40 -12.33 15.87
N ILE A 119 -3.07 -13.06 16.76
CA ILE A 119 -2.97 -14.53 16.85
C ILE A 119 -3.40 -15.17 15.54
N ILE A 120 -4.55 -14.76 14.98
CA ILE A 120 -5.04 -15.27 13.69
C ILE A 120 -4.02 -14.98 12.57
N ALA A 121 -3.39 -13.82 12.58
CA ALA A 121 -2.36 -13.47 11.60
C ALA A 121 -1.08 -14.31 11.75
N GLU A 122 -0.65 -14.61 12.98
CA GLU A 122 0.55 -15.41 13.26
C GLU A 122 0.33 -16.89 12.92
N VAL A 123 -0.82 -17.47 13.32
CA VAL A 123 -1.11 -18.89 13.13
C VAL A 123 -1.60 -19.21 11.71
N LEU A 124 -2.48 -18.38 11.13
CA LEU A 124 -3.06 -18.64 9.80
C LEU A 124 -2.36 -17.90 8.65
N GLY A 125 -1.35 -17.06 8.94
CA GLY A 125 -1.00 -15.93 8.08
C GLY A 125 0.47 -15.67 7.76
N LEU A 126 1.37 -16.66 7.80
CA LEU A 126 2.75 -16.47 7.31
C LEU A 126 2.84 -16.28 5.77
N GLU A 127 1.84 -16.70 4.99
CA GLU A 127 1.81 -16.49 3.53
C GLU A 127 1.10 -15.20 3.08
N ARG A 128 0.21 -14.62 3.91
CA ARG A 128 -0.60 -13.44 3.55
C ARG A 128 -0.04 -12.12 4.07
N CYS A 129 0.60 -12.11 5.24
CA CYS A 129 1.24 -10.91 5.81
C CYS A 129 2.42 -10.42 4.93
N LYS A 130 3.14 -11.34 4.29
CA LYS A 130 4.25 -11.02 3.38
C LYS A 130 3.84 -10.12 2.21
N ARG A 131 2.64 -10.29 1.62
CA ARG A 131 2.15 -9.43 0.51
C ARG A 131 1.84 -8.01 0.96
N ALA A 132 1.22 -7.86 2.12
CA ALA A 132 0.93 -6.54 2.70
C ALA A 132 2.23 -5.81 3.05
N GLN A 133 3.21 -6.52 3.61
CA GLN A 133 4.56 -6.00 3.86
C GLN A 133 5.31 -5.66 2.56
N LEU A 134 5.24 -6.51 1.52
CA LEU A 134 5.85 -6.26 0.21
C LEU A 134 5.27 -5.01 -0.46
N SER A 135 3.94 -4.83 -0.39
CA SER A 135 3.25 -3.66 -0.94
C SER A 135 3.68 -2.37 -0.24
N LYS A 136 3.79 -2.40 1.10
CA LYS A 136 4.32 -1.29 1.90
C LYS A 136 5.77 -0.96 1.51
N LEU A 137 6.62 -1.99 1.36
CA LEU A 137 8.02 -1.85 0.95
C LEU A 137 8.15 -1.25 -0.46
N LEU A 138 7.34 -1.70 -1.41
CA LEU A 138 7.34 -1.20 -2.79
C LEU A 138 6.91 0.27 -2.87
N ASN A 139 5.93 0.67 -2.07
CA ASN A 139 5.49 2.06 -1.98
C ASN A 139 6.54 2.97 -1.35
N LEU A 140 7.25 2.49 -0.33
CA LEU A 140 8.36 3.21 0.28
C LEU A 140 9.51 3.43 -0.73
N LYS A 141 9.88 2.38 -1.47
CA LYS A 141 10.92 2.45 -2.51
C LYS A 141 10.56 3.42 -3.64
N ARG A 142 9.28 3.45 -4.05
CA ARG A 142 8.76 4.43 -5.02
C ARG A 142 8.78 5.87 -4.50
N ARG A 143 8.67 6.09 -3.19
CA ARG A 143 8.82 7.43 -2.59
C ARG A 143 10.28 7.85 -2.57
N GLN A 144 11.19 6.97 -2.17
CA GLN A 144 12.64 7.22 -2.18
C GLN A 144 13.12 7.63 -3.57
N HIS A 145 12.82 6.83 -4.60
CA HIS A 145 13.18 7.19 -5.97
C HIS A 145 12.58 8.52 -6.45
N ARG A 146 11.38 8.88 -5.96
CA ARG A 146 10.77 10.17 -6.29
C ARG A 146 11.51 11.32 -5.63
N GLU A 147 11.92 11.17 -4.38
CA GLU A 147 12.68 12.19 -3.66
C GLU A 147 14.11 12.32 -4.22
N GLU A 148 14.77 11.20 -4.56
CA GLU A 148 16.06 11.20 -5.27
C GLU A 148 15.97 11.93 -6.61
N ALA A 149 14.95 11.61 -7.42
CA ALA A 149 14.75 12.29 -8.70
C ALA A 149 14.46 13.81 -8.53
N LYS A 150 13.78 14.21 -7.46
CA LYS A 150 13.58 15.64 -7.15
C LYS A 150 14.89 16.32 -6.73
N ALA A 151 15.70 15.66 -5.91
CA ALA A 151 16.99 16.18 -5.48
C ALA A 151 17.93 16.35 -6.68
N GLN A 152 17.95 15.37 -7.59
CA GLN A 152 18.75 15.41 -8.80
C GLN A 152 18.36 16.58 -9.72
N ARG A 153 17.05 16.77 -9.97
CA ARG A 153 16.56 17.92 -10.77
C ARG A 153 16.95 19.26 -10.15
N LYS A 154 16.81 19.40 -8.83
CA LYS A 154 17.22 20.63 -8.13
C LYS A 154 18.71 20.90 -8.30
N TYR A 155 19.54 19.87 -8.22
CA TYR A 155 20.98 20.03 -8.41
C TYR A 155 21.33 20.50 -9.84
N GLU A 156 20.70 19.91 -10.86
CA GLU A 156 20.89 20.31 -12.26
C GLU A 156 20.42 21.74 -12.53
N GLU A 157 19.27 22.13 -11.97
CA GLU A 157 18.72 23.48 -12.08
C GLU A 157 19.65 24.52 -11.43
N LEU A 158 20.22 24.19 -10.26
CA LEU A 158 21.17 25.06 -9.55
C LEU A 158 22.50 25.20 -10.32
N GLN A 159 22.98 24.12 -10.94
CA GLN A 159 24.13 24.14 -11.84
C GLN A 159 23.88 25.04 -13.07
N LEU A 160 22.67 25.01 -13.62
CA LEU A 160 22.31 25.84 -14.76
C LEU A 160 22.26 27.33 -14.37
N GLN A 161 21.61 27.65 -13.24
CA GLN A 161 21.56 29.02 -12.73
C GLN A 161 22.96 29.61 -12.49
N LEU A 162 23.87 28.83 -11.88
CA LEU A 162 25.24 29.29 -11.66
C LEU A 162 25.97 29.60 -12.98
N LYS A 163 25.75 28.79 -14.01
CA LYS A 163 26.33 29.03 -15.34
C LYS A 163 25.74 30.27 -16.02
N GLU A 164 24.43 30.46 -15.94
CA GLU A 164 23.77 31.64 -16.49
C GLU A 164 24.23 32.93 -15.78
N GLU A 165 24.34 32.91 -14.45
CA GLU A 165 24.81 34.06 -13.67
C GLU A 165 26.30 34.37 -13.95
N ALA A 166 27.13 33.35 -14.14
CA ALA A 166 28.53 33.52 -14.55
C ALA A 166 28.62 34.15 -15.95
N ALA A 167 27.86 33.64 -16.92
CA ALA A 167 27.82 34.17 -18.28
C ALA A 167 27.29 35.62 -18.33
N ALA A 168 26.29 35.95 -17.51
CA ALA A 168 25.76 37.30 -17.41
C ALA A 168 26.81 38.29 -16.86
N ARG A 169 27.56 37.90 -15.81
CA ARG A 169 28.66 38.71 -15.27
C ARG A 169 29.78 38.92 -16.28
N GLU A 170 30.15 37.88 -17.01
CA GLU A 170 31.19 37.96 -18.05
C GLU A 170 30.77 38.88 -19.21
N ALA A 171 29.53 38.75 -19.67
CA ALA A 171 28.97 39.62 -20.71
C ALA A 171 28.93 41.10 -20.27
N GLU A 172 28.60 41.37 -19.00
CA GLU A 172 28.61 42.73 -18.46
C GLU A 172 30.04 43.31 -18.39
N GLN A 173 31.01 42.53 -17.93
CA GLN A 173 32.41 42.95 -17.92
C GLN A 173 32.93 43.23 -19.33
N ASN A 174 32.62 42.35 -20.30
CA ASN A 174 33.00 42.55 -21.70
C ASN A 174 32.38 43.82 -22.29
N ARG A 175 31.12 44.14 -21.95
CA ARG A 175 30.49 45.42 -22.35
C ARG A 175 31.23 46.63 -21.77
N LYS A 176 31.62 46.59 -20.50
CA LYS A 176 32.38 47.66 -19.84
C LYS A 176 33.74 47.85 -20.51
N TYR A 177 34.47 46.76 -20.76
CA TYR A 177 35.77 46.77 -21.43
C TYR A 177 35.69 47.36 -22.84
N ASN A 178 34.74 46.89 -23.65
CA ASN A 178 34.54 47.38 -25.03
C ASN A 178 34.19 48.88 -25.06
N LYS A 179 33.38 49.36 -24.11
CA LYS A 179 33.04 50.78 -23.98
C LYS A 179 34.27 51.64 -23.67
N LEU A 180 35.15 51.16 -22.78
CA LEU A 180 36.42 51.79 -22.44
C LEU A 180 37.38 51.84 -23.64
N GLN A 181 37.50 50.73 -24.37
CA GLN A 181 38.31 50.69 -25.60
C GLN A 181 37.83 51.72 -26.63
N LEU A 182 36.51 51.85 -26.83
CA LEU A 182 35.94 52.81 -27.76
C LEU A 182 36.23 54.27 -27.34
N GLN A 183 36.10 54.58 -26.05
CA GLN A 183 36.47 55.90 -25.52
C GLN A 183 37.95 56.22 -25.76
N LEU A 184 38.84 55.25 -25.54
CA LEU A 184 40.28 55.41 -25.76
C LEU A 184 40.61 55.65 -27.24
N GLN A 185 39.96 54.93 -28.16
CA GLN A 185 40.11 55.16 -29.60
C GLN A 185 39.67 56.56 -30.01
N ASN A 186 38.53 57.03 -29.50
CA ASN A 186 38.03 58.37 -29.80
C ASN A 186 39.00 59.46 -29.31
N MET A 187 39.58 59.31 -28.11
CA MET A 187 40.61 60.24 -27.62
C MET A 187 41.85 60.23 -28.52
N LYS A 188 42.39 59.06 -28.86
CA LYS A 188 43.57 58.97 -29.76
C LYS A 188 43.34 59.69 -31.09
N LYS A 189 42.15 59.59 -31.66
CA LYS A 189 41.80 60.25 -32.92
C LYS A 189 41.77 61.77 -32.80
N MET A 190 41.26 62.31 -31.68
CA MET A 190 41.28 63.75 -31.43
C MET A 190 42.71 64.30 -31.30
N PHE A 191 43.61 63.59 -30.62
CA PHE A 191 45.00 64.01 -30.49
C PHE A 191 45.82 63.91 -31.78
N GLN A 192 45.40 63.11 -32.76
CA GLN A 192 46.07 62.99 -34.07
C GLN A 192 45.60 64.05 -35.09
N GLN A 193 44.49 64.74 -34.80
CA GLN A 193 43.89 65.74 -35.69
C GLN A 193 44.10 67.19 -35.22
N SER A 194 44.78 67.36 -34.08
CA SER A 194 45.22 68.65 -33.54
C SER A 194 46.71 68.85 -33.76
#